data_AF-A0A1V4RJR5-F1
#
_entry.id   AF-A0A1V4RJR5-F1
#
_cell.length_a   1.000
_cell.length_b   1.000
_cell.length_c   1.000
_cell.angle_alpha   90.00
_cell.angle_beta   90.00
_cell.angle_gamma   90.00
#
_symmetry.space_group_name_H-M   'P 1'
#
loop_
_entity.id
_entity.type
_entity.pdbx_description
1 polymer ?
#
loop_
_entity_poly.entity_id
_entity_poly.type
_entity_poly.pdbx_seq_one_letter_code
_entity_poly.pdbx_strand_id
1 'polypeptide(L)'
;MVKFPADLHKLDDLEVLFKHAAVRSALGRSGVRVPQLPRLHQIVRDISRTPSGERVKAIFRQVNLWTDESVSSTILPPAGASALLSACASEASSLLELGYRREDGIDFITALPDPAHNPVRTTSQIRAAVHHIGGDMSRFIELLERPEPSSPELKLVFSVWPTGGRLPDAWRPGEETLSLHLSVDDSSVPIVVSFSRRLLGYGLLCMWDLASGIAGENRNIRLSTSSFSLFSELF
;
A
#
# COMPACT_ATOMS: atom_id res chain seq x y z
N MET A 1 0.92 1.11 18.12
CA MET A 1 0.89 0.97 16.65
C MET A 1 -0.57 0.94 16.23
N VAL A 2 -1.00 1.83 15.33
CA VAL A 2 -2.43 1.92 14.95
C VAL A 2 -2.73 0.94 13.83
N LYS A 3 -3.87 0.26 13.92
CA LYS A 3 -4.31 -0.76 12.95
C LYS A 3 -5.09 -0.13 11.81
N PHE A 4 -5.04 -0.75 10.65
CA PHE A 4 -5.94 -0.47 9.53
C PHE A 4 -7.39 -0.79 9.94
N PRO A 5 -8.42 -0.03 9.50
CA PRO A 5 -9.79 -0.15 10.00
C PRO A 5 -10.57 -1.36 9.45
N ALA A 6 -9.89 -2.43 9.04
CA ALA A 6 -10.49 -3.71 8.67
C ALA A 6 -9.59 -4.86 9.10
N ASP A 7 -10.20 -5.94 9.57
CA ASP A 7 -9.53 -7.19 9.88
C ASP A 7 -9.44 -8.06 8.61
N LEU A 8 -8.22 -8.29 8.13
CA LEU A 8 -7.95 -9.11 6.96
C LEU A 8 -7.57 -10.52 7.44
N HIS A 9 -8.30 -11.55 7.05
CA HIS A 9 -8.03 -12.89 7.56
C HIS A 9 -7.08 -13.67 6.66
N LYS A 10 -7.15 -13.43 5.35
CA LYS A 10 -6.37 -14.16 4.35
C LYS A 10 -5.54 -13.23 3.48
N LEU A 11 -4.52 -13.79 2.85
CA LEU A 11 -3.74 -13.08 1.82
C LEU A 11 -4.60 -12.64 0.63
N ASP A 12 -5.67 -13.36 0.31
CA ASP A 12 -6.65 -12.95 -0.71
C ASP A 12 -7.35 -11.63 -0.33
N ASP A 13 -7.62 -11.40 0.96
CA ASP A 13 -8.24 -10.14 1.43
C ASP A 13 -7.26 -8.96 1.24
N LEU A 14 -5.97 -9.20 1.47
CA LEU A 14 -4.90 -8.23 1.18
C LEU A 14 -4.82 -7.94 -0.32
N GLU A 15 -4.91 -8.96 -1.17
CA GLU A 15 -4.89 -8.80 -2.62
C GLU A 15 -6.08 -7.95 -3.11
N VAL A 16 -7.28 -8.18 -2.56
CA VAL A 16 -8.46 -7.38 -2.88
C VAL A 16 -8.29 -5.94 -2.41
N LEU A 17 -7.88 -5.73 -1.15
CA LEU A 17 -7.63 -4.39 -0.60
C LEU A 17 -6.64 -3.60 -1.45
N PHE A 18 -5.49 -4.20 -1.77
CA PHE A 18 -4.44 -3.54 -2.52
C PHE A 18 -4.89 -3.21 -3.95
N LYS A 19 -5.57 -4.14 -4.62
CA LYS A 19 -6.15 -3.91 -5.94
C LYS A 19 -7.15 -2.76 -5.93
N HIS A 20 -8.01 -2.68 -4.90
CA HIS A 20 -8.96 -1.58 -4.74
C HIS A 20 -8.25 -0.23 -4.57
N ALA A 21 -7.19 -0.19 -3.75
CA ALA A 21 -6.38 1.00 -3.58
C ALA A 21 -5.74 1.44 -4.92
N ALA A 22 -5.11 0.51 -5.63
CA ALA A 22 -4.41 0.79 -6.89
C ALA A 22 -5.35 1.15 -8.06
N VAL A 23 -6.59 0.65 -8.07
CA VAL A 23 -7.59 1.04 -9.08
C VAL A 23 -8.19 2.40 -8.77
N ARG A 24 -8.53 2.67 -7.50
CA ARG A 24 -9.12 3.96 -7.07
C ARG A 24 -8.14 5.14 -7.19
N SER A 25 -6.84 4.87 -7.16
CA SER A 25 -5.80 5.88 -7.34
C SER A 25 -5.76 6.48 -8.74
N ALA A 26 -6.36 5.82 -9.74
CA ALA A 26 -6.10 6.10 -11.13
C ALA A 26 -7.32 6.63 -11.87
N LEU A 27 -7.21 7.89 -12.32
CA LEU A 27 -7.92 8.39 -13.49
C LEU A 27 -7.34 7.77 -14.79
N GLY A 28 -7.26 6.44 -14.86
CA GLY A 28 -6.90 5.69 -16.09
C GLY A 28 -5.43 5.28 -16.27
N ARG A 29 -4.51 5.53 -15.32
CA ARG A 29 -3.10 5.07 -15.36
C ARG A 29 -2.69 4.35 -14.06
N SER A 30 -3.34 3.23 -13.75
CA SER A 30 -3.20 2.47 -12.50
C SER A 30 -1.88 1.68 -12.37
N GLY A 31 -0.75 2.25 -12.78
CA GLY A 31 0.55 1.63 -12.56
C GLY A 31 0.88 1.59 -11.06
N VAL A 32 1.37 0.46 -10.58
CA VAL A 32 1.98 0.32 -9.27
C VAL A 32 3.48 0.29 -9.45
N ARG A 33 4.20 1.16 -8.76
CA ARG A 33 5.66 1.15 -8.77
C ARG A 33 6.19 0.24 -7.67
N VAL A 34 7.09 -0.67 -8.05
CA VAL A 34 7.79 -1.61 -7.17
C VAL A 34 9.29 -1.41 -7.36
N PRO A 35 9.93 -0.44 -6.68
CA PRO A 35 11.32 -0.06 -6.92
C PRO A 35 12.31 -1.24 -6.81
N GLN A 36 12.02 -2.17 -5.90
CA GLN A 36 12.88 -3.32 -5.62
C GLN A 36 12.71 -4.47 -6.63
N LEU A 37 11.82 -4.35 -7.61
CA LEU A 37 11.49 -5.44 -8.55
C LEU A 37 12.72 -6.03 -9.27
N PRO A 38 13.67 -5.25 -9.83
CA PRO A 38 14.87 -5.81 -10.47
C PRO A 38 15.70 -6.66 -9.53
N ARG A 39 15.91 -6.17 -8.31
CA ARG A 39 16.72 -6.84 -7.30
C ARG A 39 16.02 -8.08 -6.74
N LEU A 40 14.71 -7.98 -6.47
CA LEU A 40 13.88 -9.10 -6.06
C LEU A 40 13.92 -10.21 -7.11
N HIS A 41 13.74 -9.85 -8.38
CA HIS A 41 13.80 -10.79 -9.51
C HIS A 41 15.15 -11.50 -9.58
N GLN A 42 16.27 -10.77 -9.46
CA GLN A 42 17.61 -11.37 -9.46
C GLN A 42 17.82 -12.33 -8.29
N ILE A 43 17.56 -11.90 -7.06
CA ILE A 43 17.79 -12.70 -5.85
C ILE A 43 16.93 -13.96 -5.85
N VAL A 44 15.65 -13.83 -6.20
CA VAL A 44 14.72 -14.98 -6.23
C VAL A 44 15.11 -15.98 -7.31
N ARG A 45 15.63 -15.52 -8.46
CA ARG A 45 16.16 -16.39 -9.52
C ARG A 45 17.44 -17.11 -9.11
N ASP A 46 18.27 -16.49 -8.28
CA ASP A 46 19.47 -17.14 -7.74
C ASP A 46 19.11 -18.18 -6.68
N ILE A 47 18.20 -17.84 -5.76
CA ILE A 47 17.66 -18.76 -4.75
C ILE A 47 16.95 -19.95 -5.41
N SER A 48 16.19 -19.74 -6.48
CA SER A 48 15.42 -20.80 -7.15
C SER A 48 16.29 -21.90 -7.76
N ARG A 49 17.59 -21.64 -7.96
CA ARG A 49 18.57 -22.63 -8.43
C ARG A 49 19.14 -23.51 -7.32
N THR A 50 18.79 -23.23 -6.06
CA THR A 50 19.24 -23.96 -4.87
C THR A 50 18.12 -24.87 -4.35
N PRO A 51 18.44 -25.83 -3.46
CA PRO A 51 17.42 -26.64 -2.79
C PRO A 51 16.39 -25.82 -1.99
N SER A 52 16.74 -24.60 -1.59
CA SER A 52 15.84 -23.68 -0.88
C SER A 52 14.83 -22.97 -1.78
N GLY A 53 14.90 -23.16 -3.10
CA GLY A 53 14.02 -22.51 -4.08
C GLY A 53 12.52 -22.75 -3.85
N GLU A 54 12.14 -23.92 -3.33
CA GLU A 54 10.74 -24.23 -3.02
C GLU A 54 10.14 -23.30 -1.95
N ARG A 55 10.96 -22.65 -1.12
CA ARG A 55 10.52 -21.73 -0.05
C ARG A 55 10.11 -20.34 -0.55
N VAL A 56 10.46 -20.00 -1.79
CA VAL A 56 10.20 -18.69 -2.44
C VAL A 56 9.50 -18.89 -3.79
N LYS A 57 8.75 -19.99 -3.93
CA LYS A 57 8.19 -20.45 -5.20
C LYS A 57 7.05 -19.57 -5.68
N ALA A 58 6.23 -19.03 -4.76
CA ALA A 58 5.16 -18.11 -5.11
C ALA A 58 5.75 -16.80 -5.65
N ILE A 59 6.74 -16.21 -4.97
CA ILE A 59 7.43 -15.01 -5.45
C ILE A 59 8.09 -15.31 -6.79
N PHE A 60 8.80 -16.44 -6.93
CA PHE A 60 9.44 -16.84 -8.19
C PHE A 60 8.43 -16.92 -9.34
N ARG A 61 7.27 -17.53 -9.12
CA ARG A 61 6.20 -17.59 -10.14
C ARG A 61 5.78 -16.19 -10.55
N GLN A 62 5.53 -15.29 -9.60
CA GLN A 62 5.06 -13.94 -9.90
C GLN A 62 6.12 -13.12 -10.65
N VAL A 63 7.39 -13.15 -10.22
CA VAL A 63 8.43 -12.32 -10.84
C VAL A 63 8.78 -12.77 -12.27
N ASN A 64 8.63 -14.05 -12.60
CA ASN A 64 8.88 -14.57 -13.95
C ASN A 64 7.74 -14.36 -14.95
N LEU A 65 6.59 -13.82 -14.51
CA LEU A 65 5.52 -13.40 -15.43
C LEU A 65 5.84 -12.08 -16.13
N TRP A 66 6.83 -11.33 -15.63
CA TRP A 66 7.12 -9.98 -16.09
C TRP A 66 8.18 -9.95 -17.18
N THR A 67 7.96 -9.10 -18.18
CA THR A 67 8.95 -8.82 -19.22
C THR A 67 10.13 -8.05 -18.66
N ASP A 68 11.29 -8.13 -19.31
CA ASP A 68 12.48 -7.33 -18.94
C ASP A 68 12.17 -5.82 -18.92
N GLU A 69 11.24 -5.36 -19.77
CA GLU A 69 10.72 -3.98 -19.78
C GLU A 69 9.91 -3.63 -18.53
N SER A 70 9.08 -4.55 -18.03
CA SER A 70 8.31 -4.35 -16.79
C SER A 70 9.22 -4.34 -15.56
N VAL A 71 10.22 -5.23 -15.56
CA VAL A 71 11.22 -5.30 -14.49
C VAL A 71 12.05 -4.01 -14.46
N SER A 72 12.55 -3.55 -15.62
CA SER A 72 13.37 -2.34 -15.72
C SER A 72 12.60 -1.04 -15.43
N SER A 73 11.34 -0.93 -15.88
CA SER A 73 10.49 0.23 -15.58
C SER A 73 10.02 0.27 -14.13
N THR A 74 10.09 -0.85 -13.41
CA THR A 74 9.59 -1.03 -12.03
C THR A 74 8.09 -0.80 -11.88
N ILE A 75 7.33 -0.77 -12.98
CA ILE A 75 5.89 -0.48 -12.97
C ILE A 75 5.13 -1.74 -13.36
N LEU A 76 4.21 -2.15 -12.50
CA LEU A 76 3.35 -3.31 -12.68
C LEU A 76 1.88 -2.89 -12.79
N PRO A 77 1.04 -3.63 -13.53
CA PRO A 77 -0.41 -3.45 -13.47
C PRO A 77 -0.95 -3.85 -12.08
N PRO A 78 -2.10 -3.31 -11.62
CA PRO A 78 -2.62 -3.55 -10.28
C PRO A 78 -2.78 -5.02 -9.93
N ALA A 79 -3.33 -5.82 -10.85
CA ALA A 79 -3.54 -7.25 -10.63
C ALA A 79 -2.20 -7.98 -10.41
N GLY A 80 -1.19 -7.65 -11.21
CA GLY A 80 0.15 -8.21 -11.10
C GLY A 80 0.86 -7.83 -9.81
N ALA A 81 0.81 -6.54 -9.48
CA ALA A 81 1.36 -6.02 -8.24
C ALA A 81 0.67 -6.63 -7.00
N SER A 82 -0.65 -6.83 -7.06
CA SER A 82 -1.40 -7.43 -5.96
C SER A 82 -1.01 -8.88 -5.71
N ALA A 83 -0.93 -9.69 -6.76
CA ALA A 83 -0.48 -11.08 -6.66
C ALA A 83 0.97 -11.17 -6.16
N LEU A 84 1.84 -10.26 -6.61
CA LEU A 84 3.22 -10.18 -6.12
C LEU A 84 3.29 -9.75 -4.64
N LEU A 85 2.47 -8.78 -4.20
CA LEU A 85 2.37 -8.36 -2.81
C LEU A 85 1.95 -9.53 -1.91
N SER A 86 0.92 -10.27 -2.30
CA SER A 86 0.43 -11.46 -1.60
C SER A 86 1.51 -12.54 -1.49
N ALA A 87 2.21 -12.84 -2.60
CA ALA A 87 3.33 -13.78 -2.60
C ALA A 87 4.48 -13.32 -1.68
N CYS A 88 4.84 -12.04 -1.73
CA CYS A 88 5.86 -11.47 -0.86
C CYS A 88 5.45 -11.55 0.61
N ALA A 89 4.20 -11.26 0.95
CA ALA A 89 3.66 -11.35 2.30
C ALA A 89 3.65 -12.79 2.84
N SER A 90 3.39 -13.78 1.99
CA SER A 90 3.45 -15.20 2.35
C SER A 90 4.88 -15.66 2.61
N GLU A 91 5.80 -15.37 1.70
CA GLU A 91 7.15 -15.97 1.69
C GLU A 91 8.25 -15.05 2.28
N ALA A 92 7.87 -13.88 2.82
CA ALA A 92 8.75 -12.88 3.39
C ALA A 92 9.79 -13.43 4.37
N SER A 93 9.37 -14.20 5.37
CA SER A 93 10.29 -14.75 6.37
C SER A 93 11.32 -15.68 5.73
N SER A 94 10.91 -16.51 4.77
CA SER A 94 11.85 -17.33 3.99
C SER A 94 12.83 -16.50 3.18
N LEU A 95 12.35 -15.43 2.54
CA LEU A 95 13.20 -14.57 1.72
C LEU A 95 14.27 -13.85 2.57
N LEU A 96 13.91 -13.39 3.77
CA LEU A 96 14.83 -12.79 4.74
C LEU A 96 15.87 -13.80 5.26
N GLU A 97 15.45 -15.01 5.61
CA GLU A 97 16.37 -16.08 6.05
C GLU A 97 17.37 -16.49 4.96
N LEU A 98 16.95 -16.42 3.69
CA LEU A 98 17.76 -16.77 2.54
C LEU A 98 18.66 -15.61 2.05
N GLY A 99 18.79 -14.54 2.85
CA GLY A 99 19.78 -13.49 2.66
C GLY A 99 19.29 -12.25 1.92
N TYR A 100 17.98 -12.12 1.66
CA TYR A 100 17.41 -10.85 1.24
C TYR A 100 17.52 -9.84 2.39
N ARG A 101 18.04 -8.65 2.10
CA ARG A 101 18.35 -7.71 3.17
C ARG A 101 17.10 -6.96 3.61
N ARG A 102 16.94 -6.82 4.92
CA ARG A 102 15.74 -6.21 5.49
C ARG A 102 15.63 -4.73 5.12
N GLU A 103 16.77 -4.05 5.00
CA GLU A 103 16.90 -2.66 4.60
C GLU A 103 16.48 -2.36 3.16
N ASP A 104 16.50 -3.37 2.27
CA ASP A 104 16.06 -3.19 0.88
C ASP A 104 14.55 -2.93 0.82
N GLY A 105 13.80 -3.51 1.76
CA GLY A 105 12.34 -3.47 1.81
C GLY A 105 11.66 -4.11 0.60
N ILE A 106 10.34 -4.24 0.65
CA ILE A 106 9.52 -4.53 -0.54
C ILE A 106 8.32 -3.60 -0.50
N ASP A 107 8.36 -2.58 -1.36
CA ASP A 107 7.37 -1.50 -1.40
C ASP A 107 6.53 -1.55 -2.67
N PHE A 108 5.23 -1.41 -2.50
CA PHE A 108 4.26 -1.28 -3.57
C PHE A 108 3.65 0.10 -3.48
N ILE A 109 4.09 0.98 -4.38
CA ILE A 109 3.76 2.40 -4.38
C ILE A 109 2.61 2.63 -5.36
N THR A 110 1.50 3.11 -4.83
CA THR A 110 0.37 3.68 -5.58
C THR A 110 0.04 5.07 -5.01
N ALA A 111 -1.18 5.54 -5.20
CA ALA A 111 -1.63 6.82 -4.66
C ALA A 111 -3.03 6.73 -4.01
N LEU A 112 -3.34 7.68 -3.16
CA LEU A 112 -4.70 8.06 -2.82
C LEU A 112 -5.35 8.69 -4.06
N PRO A 113 -6.69 8.63 -4.19
CA PRO A 113 -7.38 9.37 -5.23
C PRO A 113 -7.02 10.86 -5.17
N ASP A 114 -7.01 11.52 -6.32
CA ASP A 114 -6.90 12.97 -6.36
C ASP A 114 -8.12 13.61 -5.64
N PRO A 115 -7.95 14.56 -4.70
CA PRO A 115 -9.08 15.11 -3.95
C PRO A 115 -10.12 15.84 -4.82
N ALA A 116 -9.73 16.38 -5.98
CA ALA A 116 -10.65 17.02 -6.93
C ALA A 116 -11.49 15.99 -7.71
N HIS A 117 -11.01 14.74 -7.80
CA HIS A 117 -11.64 13.67 -8.54
C HIS A 117 -11.89 12.43 -7.69
N ASN A 118 -12.14 12.62 -6.38
CA ASN A 118 -12.35 11.50 -5.48
C ASN A 118 -13.66 10.75 -5.84
N PRO A 119 -13.61 9.43 -6.04
CA PRO A 119 -14.78 8.68 -6.53
C PRO A 119 -15.82 8.36 -5.44
N VAL A 120 -15.50 8.59 -4.16
CA VAL A 120 -16.33 8.19 -3.01
C VAL A 120 -16.89 9.39 -2.25
N ARG A 121 -16.09 10.45 -2.10
CA ARG A 121 -16.39 11.58 -1.20
C ARG A 121 -16.49 12.88 -1.97
N THR A 122 -17.40 13.74 -1.53
CA THR A 122 -17.49 15.10 -2.05
C THR A 122 -16.34 15.96 -1.51
N THR A 123 -15.99 17.03 -2.23
CA THR A 123 -14.98 18.00 -1.79
C THR A 123 -15.30 18.60 -0.41
N SER A 124 -16.59 18.81 -0.09
CA SER A 124 -17.00 19.32 1.22
C SER A 124 -16.72 18.34 2.35
N GLN A 125 -16.97 17.04 2.13
CA GLN A 125 -16.65 15.98 3.11
C GLN A 125 -15.14 15.85 3.31
N ILE A 126 -14.37 15.90 2.23
CA ILE A 126 -12.91 15.84 2.29
C ILE A 126 -12.36 17.06 3.05
N ARG A 127 -12.84 18.26 2.72
CA ARG A 127 -12.46 19.51 3.40
C ARG A 127 -12.76 19.43 4.89
N ALA A 128 -13.93 18.93 5.27
CA ALA A 128 -14.30 18.77 6.67
C ALA A 128 -13.32 17.82 7.40
N ALA A 129 -12.96 16.69 6.79
CA ALA A 129 -11.98 15.77 7.37
C ALA A 129 -10.61 16.43 7.57
N VAL A 130 -10.09 17.13 6.57
CA VAL A 130 -8.81 17.87 6.68
C VAL A 130 -8.88 18.96 7.75
N HIS A 131 -9.99 19.68 7.83
CA HIS A 131 -10.18 20.77 8.81
C HIS A 131 -10.24 20.25 10.25
N HIS A 132 -10.99 19.18 10.50
CA HIS A 132 -11.28 18.71 11.86
C HIS A 132 -10.26 17.71 12.42
N ILE A 133 -9.68 16.87 11.56
CA ILE A 133 -8.70 15.84 11.97
C ILE A 133 -7.27 16.35 11.78
N GLY A 134 -7.09 17.33 10.89
CA GLY A 134 -5.82 17.95 10.61
C GLY A 134 -5.27 17.63 9.22
N GLY A 135 -4.21 18.35 8.88
CA GLY A 135 -3.62 18.38 7.55
C GLY A 135 -3.41 19.82 7.09
N ASP A 136 -2.57 19.97 6.08
CA ASP A 136 -2.23 21.22 5.42
C ASP A 136 -3.40 21.64 4.50
N MET A 137 -4.30 22.46 5.04
CA MET A 137 -5.46 22.98 4.30
C MET A 137 -5.03 23.78 3.06
N SER A 138 -3.90 24.49 3.13
CA SER A 138 -3.37 25.24 1.99
C SER A 138 -2.95 24.29 0.87
N ARG A 139 -2.22 23.21 1.19
CA ARG A 139 -1.87 22.18 0.19
C ARG A 139 -3.10 21.45 -0.34
N PHE A 140 -4.11 21.19 0.49
CA PHE A 140 -5.37 20.61 0.01
C PHE A 140 -6.06 21.52 -1.00
N ILE A 141 -6.18 22.83 -0.72
CA ILE A 141 -6.76 23.80 -1.66
C ILE A 141 -5.95 23.84 -2.96
N GLU A 142 -4.61 23.84 -2.86
CA GLU A 142 -3.74 23.81 -4.04
C GLU A 142 -4.00 22.58 -4.92
N LEU A 143 -4.15 21.38 -4.33
CA LEU A 143 -4.48 20.16 -5.07
C LEU A 143 -5.88 20.19 -5.70
N LEU A 144 -6.83 20.93 -5.11
CA LEU A 144 -8.14 21.14 -5.73
C LEU A 144 -8.06 22.07 -6.96
N GLU A 145 -7.24 23.12 -6.88
CA GLU A 145 -7.06 24.08 -7.96
C GLU A 145 -6.18 23.53 -9.09
N ARG A 146 -5.18 22.73 -8.73
CA ARG A 146 -4.20 22.14 -9.65
C ARG A 146 -4.02 20.66 -9.31
N PRO A 147 -4.89 19.78 -9.84
CA PRO A 147 -4.78 18.34 -9.67
C PRO A 147 -3.38 17.84 -10.07
N GLU A 148 -2.70 17.19 -9.13
CA GLU A 148 -1.37 16.62 -9.32
C GLU A 148 -1.37 15.17 -8.82
N PRO A 149 -1.84 14.19 -9.62
CA PRO A 149 -1.98 12.80 -9.17
C PRO A 149 -0.66 12.14 -8.73
N SER A 150 0.48 12.67 -9.17
CA SER A 150 1.83 12.24 -8.78
C SER A 150 2.37 12.93 -7.52
N SER A 151 1.57 13.78 -6.86
CA SER A 151 1.96 14.52 -5.67
C SER A 151 2.48 13.57 -4.58
N PRO A 152 3.64 13.84 -3.96
CA PRO A 152 4.17 13.01 -2.87
C PRO A 152 3.19 12.79 -1.71
N GLU A 153 2.37 13.79 -1.40
CA GLU A 153 1.37 13.78 -0.33
C GLU A 153 0.21 12.82 -0.60
N LEU A 154 -0.01 12.47 -1.86
CA LEU A 154 -1.00 11.48 -2.27
C LEU A 154 -0.42 10.08 -2.35
N LYS A 155 0.89 9.88 -2.20
CA LYS A 155 1.47 8.53 -2.28
C LYS A 155 0.91 7.63 -1.18
N LEU A 156 0.64 6.39 -1.57
CA LEU A 156 0.19 5.32 -0.70
C LEU A 156 1.11 4.13 -0.91
N VAL A 157 1.79 3.68 0.14
CA VAL A 157 2.79 2.60 0.03
C VAL A 157 2.40 1.44 0.92
N PHE A 158 2.25 0.27 0.29
CA PHE A 158 2.15 -0.99 0.99
C PHE A 158 3.54 -1.60 1.10
N SER A 159 3.99 -1.87 2.32
CA SER A 159 5.31 -2.42 2.59
C SER A 159 5.19 -3.76 3.29
N VAL A 160 5.85 -4.77 2.72
CA VAL A 160 6.03 -6.08 3.36
C VAL A 160 7.26 -5.95 4.27
N TRP A 161 7.06 -6.12 5.58
CA TRP A 161 7.98 -5.79 6.69
C TRP A 161 8.50 -4.33 6.68
N PRO A 162 7.87 -3.41 7.41
CA PRO A 162 8.55 -2.17 7.80
C PRO A 162 9.49 -2.49 8.96
N THR A 163 10.77 -2.14 8.88
CA THR A 163 11.60 -2.07 10.10
C THR A 163 12.47 -0.85 10.18
N GLY A 164 12.58 -0.35 11.41
CA GLY A 164 13.60 0.62 11.80
C GLY A 164 13.29 2.06 11.43
N GLY A 165 12.04 2.42 11.17
CA GLY A 165 11.73 3.78 10.71
C GLY A 165 12.28 4.07 9.31
N ARG A 166 12.52 3.03 8.49
CA ARG A 166 12.80 3.21 7.07
C ARG A 166 11.63 3.96 6.45
N LEU A 167 11.90 5.18 6.01
CA LEU A 167 11.01 5.92 5.13
C LEU A 167 11.11 5.26 3.75
N PRO A 168 10.02 4.74 3.16
CA PRO A 168 10.10 4.18 1.82
C PRO A 168 10.64 5.21 0.83
N ASP A 169 11.46 4.77 -0.14
CA ASP A 169 12.16 5.62 -1.12
C ASP A 169 11.23 6.56 -1.91
N ALA A 170 9.92 6.29 -1.86
CA ALA A 170 8.89 7.13 -2.42
C ALA A 170 8.84 8.53 -1.78
N TRP A 171 9.29 8.70 -0.54
CA TRP A 171 9.21 9.96 0.20
C TRP A 171 10.57 10.61 0.43
N ARG A 172 10.56 11.92 0.64
CA ARG A 172 11.79 12.70 0.87
C ARG A 172 12.24 12.56 2.33
N PRO A 173 13.57 12.57 2.60
CA PRO A 173 14.06 12.65 3.96
C PRO A 173 13.42 13.81 4.74
N GLY A 174 12.91 13.52 5.94
CA GLY A 174 12.22 14.51 6.79
C GLY A 174 10.71 14.62 6.56
N GLU A 175 10.13 13.88 5.62
CA GLU A 175 8.68 13.82 5.46
C GLU A 175 8.03 12.96 6.54
N GLU A 176 7.04 13.51 7.25
CA GLU A 176 6.32 12.76 8.26
C GLU A 176 5.24 11.87 7.61
N THR A 177 5.35 10.56 7.84
CA THR A 177 4.38 9.57 7.38
C THR A 177 3.60 8.97 8.53
N LEU A 178 2.38 8.54 8.23
CA LEU A 178 1.59 7.68 9.10
C LEU A 178 1.56 6.27 8.52
N SER A 179 1.81 5.27 9.35
CA SER A 179 1.75 3.85 8.97
C SER A 179 0.66 3.14 9.76
N LEU A 180 -0.22 2.43 9.06
CA LEU A 180 -1.25 1.58 9.63
C LEU A 180 -0.86 0.12 9.45
N HIS A 181 -0.97 -0.66 10.52
CA HIS A 181 -0.72 -2.09 10.46
C HIS A 181 -1.88 -2.84 9.83
N LEU A 182 -1.58 -3.64 8.81
CA LEU A 182 -2.51 -4.57 8.20
C LEU A 182 -2.39 -5.90 8.95
N SER A 183 -3.42 -6.23 9.74
CA SER A 183 -3.48 -7.53 10.42
C SER A 183 -3.94 -8.56 9.39
N VAL A 184 -3.01 -9.38 8.89
CA VAL A 184 -3.28 -10.48 7.95
C VAL A 184 -2.80 -11.77 8.60
N ASP A 185 -3.70 -12.67 8.98
CA ASP A 185 -3.36 -13.86 9.79
C ASP A 185 -2.36 -14.79 9.08
N ASP A 186 -2.51 -14.94 7.75
CA ASP A 186 -1.64 -15.78 6.91
C ASP A 186 -0.32 -15.13 6.48
N SER A 187 -0.03 -13.90 6.93
CA SER A 187 1.23 -13.22 6.60
C SER A 187 2.39 -13.73 7.45
N SER A 188 3.55 -13.95 6.82
CA SER A 188 4.74 -14.42 7.57
C SER A 188 5.50 -13.28 8.26
N VAL A 189 5.14 -12.02 7.98
CA VAL A 189 5.69 -10.81 8.61
C VAL A 189 4.61 -9.72 8.75
N PRO A 190 4.83 -8.71 9.62
CA PRO A 190 4.00 -7.51 9.64
C PRO A 190 3.96 -6.79 8.28
N ILE A 191 2.77 -6.35 7.87
CA ILE A 191 2.55 -5.55 6.66
C ILE A 191 1.98 -4.21 7.10
N VAL A 192 2.41 -3.12 6.45
CA VAL A 192 1.86 -1.80 6.69
C VAL A 192 1.44 -1.11 5.42
N VAL A 193 0.45 -0.24 5.55
CA VAL A 193 0.15 0.80 4.57
C VAL A 193 0.55 2.15 5.13
N SER A 194 1.29 2.94 4.36
CA SER A 194 1.82 4.24 4.77
C SER A 194 1.39 5.35 3.82
N PHE A 195 1.15 6.54 4.37
CA PHE A 195 0.80 7.74 3.61
C PHE A 195 1.30 9.01 4.33
N SER A 196 1.32 10.15 3.63
CA SER A 196 1.83 11.41 4.17
C SER A 196 0.90 11.99 5.25
N ARG A 197 1.45 12.48 6.36
CA ARG A 197 0.68 13.20 7.40
C ARG A 197 0.27 14.61 6.95
N ARG A 198 0.84 15.12 5.85
CA ARG A 198 0.50 16.45 5.33
C ARG A 198 -0.97 16.59 4.95
N LEU A 199 -1.64 15.49 4.60
CA LEU A 199 -3.09 15.47 4.34
C LEU A 199 -3.79 14.47 5.28
N LEU A 200 -3.41 14.46 6.57
CA LEU A 200 -3.82 13.44 7.54
C LEU A 200 -5.32 13.09 7.50
N GLY A 201 -6.20 14.08 7.63
CA GLY A 201 -7.65 13.87 7.62
C GLY A 201 -8.15 13.25 6.32
N TYR A 202 -7.57 13.65 5.18
CA TYR A 202 -7.89 13.05 3.89
C TYR A 202 -7.38 11.61 3.78
N GLY A 203 -6.13 11.37 4.16
CA GLY A 203 -5.53 10.03 4.15
C GLY A 203 -6.32 9.04 5.00
N LEU A 204 -6.69 9.44 6.22
CA LEU A 204 -7.52 8.62 7.11
C LEU A 204 -8.90 8.35 6.53
N LEU A 205 -9.54 9.37 5.92
CA LEU A 205 -10.83 9.19 5.25
C LEU A 205 -10.73 8.18 4.10
N CYS A 206 -9.68 8.25 3.29
CA CYS A 206 -9.44 7.28 2.23
C CYS A 206 -9.18 5.86 2.77
N MET A 207 -8.44 5.70 3.87
CA MET A 207 -8.21 4.39 4.49
C MET A 207 -9.52 3.79 5.01
N TRP A 208 -10.36 4.62 5.62
CA TRP A 208 -11.71 4.21 6.04
C TRP A 208 -12.59 3.80 4.87
N ASP A 209 -12.57 4.56 3.77
CA ASP A 209 -13.38 4.26 2.58
C ASP A 209 -12.89 3.01 1.83
N LEU A 210 -11.59 2.71 1.89
CA LEU A 210 -11.03 1.44 1.40
C LEU A 210 -11.53 0.27 2.26
N ALA A 211 -11.37 0.36 3.58
CA ALA A 211 -11.84 -0.66 4.53
C ALA A 211 -13.35 -0.92 4.42
N SER A 212 -14.15 0.14 4.39
CA SER A 212 -15.61 0.06 4.27
C SER A 212 -16.04 -0.57 2.94
N GLY A 213 -15.32 -0.26 1.86
CA GLY A 213 -15.57 -0.84 0.54
C GLY A 213 -15.38 -2.35 0.54
N ILE A 214 -14.22 -2.82 1.00
CA ILE A 214 -13.93 -4.26 1.02
C ILE A 214 -14.82 -5.05 1.99
N ALA A 215 -15.20 -4.47 3.13
CA ALA A 215 -16.13 -5.08 4.07
C ALA A 215 -17.56 -5.18 3.50
N GLY A 216 -17.95 -4.23 2.64
CA GLY A 216 -19.22 -4.27 1.91
C GLY A 216 -19.27 -5.37 0.84
N GLU A 217 -18.12 -5.70 0.24
CA GLU A 217 -18.00 -6.69 -0.83
C GLU A 217 -17.77 -8.11 -0.29
N ASN A 218 -17.04 -8.26 0.81
CA ASN A 218 -16.72 -9.53 1.43
C ASN A 218 -17.26 -9.59 2.87
N ARG A 219 -18.29 -10.41 3.08
CA ARG A 219 -18.95 -10.59 4.39
C ARG A 219 -18.04 -11.12 5.50
N ASN A 220 -16.88 -11.70 5.14
CA ASN A 220 -15.92 -12.20 6.12
C ASN A 220 -14.99 -11.10 6.64
N ILE A 221 -14.86 -9.97 5.93
CA ILE A 221 -14.05 -8.83 6.37
C ILE A 221 -14.91 -7.96 7.28
N ARG A 222 -14.42 -7.69 8.49
CA ARG A 222 -15.11 -6.84 9.46
C ARG A 222 -14.34 -5.54 9.67
N LEU A 223 -15.08 -4.45 9.84
CA LEU A 223 -14.51 -3.18 10.26
C LEU A 223 -14.17 -3.26 11.75
N SER A 224 -12.98 -2.78 12.12
CA SER A 224 -12.52 -2.76 13.51
C SER A 224 -13.20 -1.69 14.35
N THR A 225 -13.76 -0.66 13.71
CA THR A 225 -14.62 0.36 14.31
C THR A 225 -15.92 0.48 13.51
N SER A 226 -16.98 1.03 14.11
CA SER A 226 -18.29 1.14 13.45
C SER A 226 -18.47 2.39 12.59
N SER A 227 -17.55 3.36 12.69
CA SER A 227 -17.64 4.62 11.97
C SER A 227 -16.27 5.28 11.78
N PHE A 228 -16.22 6.22 10.82
CA PHE A 228 -15.04 7.03 10.54
C PHE A 228 -14.62 7.87 11.75
N SER A 229 -15.56 8.45 12.51
CA SER A 229 -15.23 9.28 13.68
C SER A 229 -14.45 8.49 14.73
N LEU A 230 -14.91 7.29 15.07
CA LEU A 230 -14.23 6.40 16.01
C LEU A 230 -12.85 5.96 15.50
N PHE A 231 -12.70 5.79 14.19
CA PHE A 231 -11.40 5.49 13.60
C PHE A 231 -10.44 6.69 13.69
N SER A 232 -10.93 7.90 13.41
CA SER A 232 -10.11 9.12 13.45
C SER A 232 -9.65 9.51 14.86
N GLU A 233 -10.40 9.16 15.91
CA GLU A 233 -10.03 9.41 17.32
C GLU A 233 -8.75 8.66 17.77
N LEU A 234 -8.24 7.74 16.95
CA LEU A 234 -7.00 7.00 17.23
C LEU A 234 -5.72 7.79 16.90
N PHE A 235 -5.82 9.03 16.39
CA PHE A 235 -4.72 9.84 15.87
C PHE A 235 -4.76 11.29 16.33
#